data_AF-D0NHZ1-F1
#
_entry.id   AF-D0NHZ1-F1
#
_cell.length_a   1.000
_cell.length_b   1.000
_cell.length_c   1.000
_cell.angle_alpha   90.00
_cell.angle_beta   90.00
_cell.angle_gamma   90.00
#
_symmetry.space_group_name_H-M   'P 1'
#
loop_
_entity.id
_entity.type
_entity.pdbx_description
1 polymer ?
#
loop_
_entity_poly.entity_id
_entity_poly.type
_entity_poly.pdbx_seq_one_letter_code
_entity_poly.pdbx_strand_id
1 'polypeptide(L)'
;MRRGRQQLEAFLLQQHGGSTAFEQVIDKESSQWKEHVEKAKENDDVRVQQRSVLPELLPGLQHLNDIKVGKPGRPDDAVYLKDQYAREWLPRGNCIAEWKTQETTYFFPLIRGYRKFTGQEDDGELKKRTGKEAEELSKFFTKPQIQSKWVISTTKENGEAGHLSVIKRSDGEFVYVLGSKNTHLIAQTVEDVERTRDSQKKESGDPFFAAAPIAIAILRMLLALEPAKRNLLSEFLWQTRATASFEVLCPSHQHVQLLDYLSEDTPVFYGLSLMTLNTLEETEICVNPVLPYEFMRALGVRTVKYDIVEFNEDAFSAALERSKRAYQHEGGVHLFLDDDASVIGMQKHKSVWYVCLRAIREKAKTFCRILNSKKPPKGRAKPVTSKKALAMGKEFMRNRFQAIPGFFKISNEVSDTYEALGEQFLEYLFVNELFSGEAVGVEQEEKCKQVARDVADLFPVVWKRFLIQTGASDVVEQQ
;
A
#
# COMPACT_ATOMS: atom_id res chain seq x y z
N MET A 1 -20.32 14.98 -0.56
CA MET A 1 -21.18 14.25 -1.53
C MET A 1 -21.41 15.01 -2.84
N ARG A 2 -22.07 16.18 -2.85
CA ARG A 2 -22.39 16.92 -4.10
C ARG A 2 -21.16 17.19 -4.98
N ARG A 3 -20.06 17.63 -4.37
CA ARG A 3 -18.79 17.88 -5.06
C ARG A 3 -18.24 16.65 -5.78
N GLY A 4 -18.15 15.52 -5.08
CA GLY A 4 -17.69 14.26 -5.67
C GLY A 4 -18.54 13.80 -6.86
N ARG A 5 -19.87 14.03 -6.81
CA ARG A 5 -20.77 13.78 -7.93
C ARG A 5 -20.42 14.66 -9.14
N GLN A 6 -20.29 15.97 -8.93
CA GLN A 6 -19.96 16.93 -10.00
C GLN A 6 -18.63 16.59 -10.66
N GLN A 7 -17.61 16.22 -9.87
CA GLN A 7 -16.31 15.78 -10.37
C GLN A 7 -16.41 14.54 -11.27
N LEU A 8 -17.21 13.54 -10.86
CA LEU A 8 -17.45 12.34 -11.67
C LEU A 8 -18.23 12.65 -12.95
N GLU A 9 -19.28 13.49 -12.87
CA GLU A 9 -20.07 13.90 -14.04
C GLU A 9 -19.21 14.69 -15.04
N ALA A 10 -18.38 15.62 -14.56
CA ALA A 10 -17.45 16.39 -15.39
C ALA A 10 -16.42 15.46 -16.09
N PHE A 11 -15.89 14.47 -15.37
CA PHE A 11 -14.98 13.48 -15.93
C PHE A 11 -15.64 12.65 -17.03
N LEU A 12 -16.86 12.17 -16.79
CA LEU A 12 -17.62 11.41 -17.77
C LEU A 12 -17.88 12.22 -19.05
N LEU A 13 -18.25 13.49 -18.91
CA LEU A 13 -18.48 14.39 -20.05
C LEU A 13 -17.19 14.62 -20.85
N GLN A 14 -16.06 14.82 -20.19
CA GLN A 14 -14.76 15.01 -20.85
C GLN A 14 -14.33 13.74 -21.60
N GLN A 15 -14.42 12.58 -20.95
CA GLN A 15 -13.91 11.32 -21.51
C GLN A 15 -14.79 10.79 -22.63
N HIS A 16 -16.11 10.76 -22.41
CA HIS A 16 -17.05 10.13 -23.34
C HIS A 16 -17.68 11.12 -24.33
N GLY A 17 -17.49 12.43 -24.14
CA GLY A 17 -18.07 13.47 -24.99
C GLY A 17 -17.75 13.26 -26.48
N GLY A 18 -18.81 13.11 -27.29
CA GLY A 18 -18.71 12.95 -28.74
C GLY A 18 -18.24 11.57 -29.24
N SER A 19 -18.00 10.60 -28.36
CA SER A 19 -17.61 9.24 -28.73
C SER A 19 -18.83 8.31 -28.76
N THR A 20 -18.93 7.48 -29.79
CA THR A 20 -19.96 6.43 -29.93
C THR A 20 -19.40 5.02 -29.77
N ALA A 21 -18.07 4.87 -29.74
CA ALA A 21 -17.36 3.60 -29.58
C ALA A 21 -16.19 3.73 -28.60
N PHE A 22 -15.77 2.62 -28.00
CA PHE A 22 -14.68 2.58 -27.03
C PHE A 22 -13.34 2.99 -27.66
N GLU A 23 -13.09 2.56 -28.89
CA GLU A 23 -11.91 2.89 -29.69
C GLU A 23 -11.76 4.41 -29.83
N GLN A 24 -12.86 5.14 -30.07
CA GLN A 24 -12.84 6.60 -30.16
C GLN A 24 -12.54 7.28 -28.83
N VAL A 25 -12.91 6.65 -27.70
CA VAL A 25 -12.60 7.17 -26.37
C VAL A 25 -11.10 7.03 -26.10
N ILE A 26 -10.54 5.85 -26.36
CA ILE A 26 -9.11 5.59 -26.07
C ILE A 26 -8.17 6.23 -27.08
N ASP A 27 -8.56 6.39 -28.35
CA ASP A 27 -7.72 6.98 -29.41
C ASP A 27 -7.31 8.41 -29.07
N LYS A 28 -8.23 9.20 -28.49
CA LYS A 28 -8.02 10.58 -28.05
C LYS A 28 -6.76 10.78 -27.19
N GLU A 29 -6.46 9.81 -26.31
CA GLU A 29 -5.35 9.89 -25.35
C GLU A 29 -4.26 8.84 -25.60
N SER A 30 -4.45 7.93 -26.56
CA SER A 30 -3.58 6.77 -26.77
C SER A 30 -2.11 7.14 -26.98
N SER A 31 -1.85 8.19 -27.75
CA SER A 31 -0.49 8.68 -28.00
C SER A 31 0.19 9.18 -26.72
N GLN A 32 -0.54 9.86 -25.84
CA GLN A 32 -0.02 10.36 -24.56
C GLN A 32 0.29 9.19 -23.61
N TRP A 33 -0.56 8.17 -23.58
CA TRP A 33 -0.32 6.97 -22.80
C TRP A 33 0.89 6.19 -23.30
N LYS A 34 1.07 6.07 -24.62
CA LYS A 34 2.28 5.49 -25.21
C LYS A 34 3.52 6.26 -24.78
N GLU A 35 3.52 7.59 -24.91
CA GLU A 35 4.62 8.45 -24.47
C GLU A 35 4.91 8.28 -22.97
N HIS A 36 3.86 8.16 -22.15
CA HIS A 36 4.00 7.91 -20.71
C HIS A 36 4.72 6.59 -20.41
N VAL A 37 4.37 5.51 -21.13
CA VAL A 37 5.05 4.20 -21.00
C VAL A 37 6.51 4.30 -21.46
N GLU A 38 6.80 4.95 -22.58
CA GLU A 38 8.17 5.08 -23.09
C GLU A 38 9.05 5.93 -22.16
N LYS A 39 8.55 7.07 -21.66
CA LYS A 39 9.24 7.87 -20.63
C LYS A 39 9.55 7.06 -19.37
N ALA A 40 8.63 6.18 -18.97
CA ALA A 40 8.83 5.30 -17.82
C ALA A 40 9.90 4.22 -18.07
N LYS A 41 10.07 3.74 -19.32
CA LYS A 41 11.13 2.79 -19.69
C LYS A 41 12.52 3.45 -19.72
N GLU A 42 12.58 4.72 -20.11
CA GLU A 42 13.82 5.50 -20.17
C GLU A 42 14.29 6.00 -18.79
N ASN A 43 13.39 6.03 -17.79
CA ASN A 43 13.70 6.55 -16.46
C ASN A 43 14.37 5.49 -15.57
N ASP A 44 15.62 5.76 -15.17
CA ASP A 44 16.43 4.91 -14.31
C ASP A 44 15.91 4.71 -12.87
N ASP A 45 14.91 5.47 -12.43
CA ASP A 45 14.26 5.28 -11.14
C ASP A 45 12.90 4.57 -11.24
N VAL A 46 12.54 4.14 -12.44
CA VAL A 46 11.27 3.48 -12.74
C VAL A 46 11.54 2.10 -13.35
N ARG A 47 10.62 1.17 -13.11
CA ARG A 47 10.62 -0.15 -13.73
C ARG A 47 9.28 -0.40 -14.38
N VAL A 48 9.29 -0.69 -15.67
CA VAL A 48 8.11 -1.17 -16.40
C VAL A 48 8.17 -2.70 -16.47
N GLN A 49 7.10 -3.35 -16.03
CA GLN A 49 6.93 -4.81 -16.12
C GLN A 49 5.84 -5.12 -17.11
N GLN A 50 6.22 -5.69 -18.25
CA GLN A 50 5.28 -6.16 -19.25
C GLN A 50 4.81 -7.58 -18.90
N ARG A 51 3.51 -7.83 -19.01
CA ARG A 51 2.86 -9.09 -18.65
C ARG A 51 1.86 -9.49 -19.71
N SER A 52 1.79 -10.77 -20.04
CA SER A 52 0.79 -11.28 -20.99
C SER A 52 -0.56 -11.45 -20.29
N VAL A 53 -1.64 -11.30 -21.07
CA VAL A 53 -3.03 -11.50 -20.62
C VAL A 53 -3.57 -12.80 -21.22
N LEU A 54 -4.50 -13.46 -20.53
CA LEU A 54 -5.28 -14.58 -21.08
C LEU A 54 -6.17 -14.07 -22.24
N PRO A 55 -5.92 -14.48 -23.50
CA PRO A 55 -6.60 -13.90 -24.67
C PRO A 55 -8.12 -14.09 -24.65
N GLU A 56 -8.61 -15.15 -24.00
CA GLU A 56 -10.05 -15.46 -23.88
C GLU A 56 -10.82 -14.46 -23.01
N LEU A 57 -10.14 -13.77 -22.09
CA LEU A 57 -10.77 -12.80 -21.21
C LEU A 57 -11.05 -11.49 -21.95
N LEU A 58 -10.07 -11.00 -22.72
CA LEU A 58 -10.17 -9.78 -23.52
C LEU A 58 -9.42 -9.94 -24.86
N PRO A 59 -10.13 -10.30 -25.95
CA PRO A 59 -9.52 -10.45 -27.27
C PRO A 59 -8.78 -9.20 -27.74
N GLY A 60 -7.58 -9.40 -28.29
CA GLY A 60 -6.70 -8.35 -28.78
C GLY A 60 -5.84 -7.67 -27.71
N LEU A 61 -6.15 -7.81 -26.41
CA LEU A 61 -5.32 -7.28 -25.34
C LEU A 61 -4.14 -8.22 -25.11
N GLN A 62 -2.96 -7.79 -25.56
CA GLN A 62 -1.78 -8.65 -25.55
C GLN A 62 -1.01 -8.51 -24.25
N HIS A 63 -0.78 -7.25 -23.84
CA HIS A 63 0.10 -6.94 -22.73
C HIS A 63 -0.48 -5.91 -21.77
N LEU A 64 -0.12 -6.09 -20.50
CA LEU A 64 -0.21 -5.07 -19.46
C LEU A 64 1.18 -4.55 -19.15
N ASN A 65 1.31 -3.26 -18.94
CA ASN A 65 2.52 -2.59 -18.52
C ASN A 65 2.31 -2.04 -17.10
N ASP A 66 2.80 -2.77 -16.10
CA ASP A 66 2.84 -2.29 -14.72
C ASP A 66 4.05 -1.36 -14.54
N ILE A 67 3.80 -0.09 -14.21
CA ILE A 67 4.83 0.92 -14.00
C ILE A 67 5.05 1.09 -12.49
N LYS A 68 6.27 0.79 -12.03
CA LYS A 68 6.67 0.87 -10.63
C LYS A 68 7.78 1.90 -10.44
N VAL A 69 7.59 2.82 -9.50
CA VAL A 69 8.66 3.70 -9.01
C VAL A 69 9.54 2.98 -7.99
N GLY A 70 10.85 3.17 -8.10
CA GLY A 70 11.87 2.60 -7.22
C GLY A 70 12.45 1.27 -7.72
N LYS A 71 13.66 0.97 -7.23
CA LYS A 71 14.42 -0.25 -7.55
C LYS A 71 14.73 -1.04 -6.27
N PRO A 72 15.01 -2.35 -6.34
CA PRO A 72 15.45 -3.11 -5.18
C PRO A 72 16.61 -2.40 -4.46
N GLY A 73 16.45 -2.14 -3.16
CA GLY A 73 17.45 -1.42 -2.35
C GLY A 73 17.41 0.11 -2.42
N ARG A 74 16.47 0.72 -3.18
CA ARG A 74 16.22 2.17 -3.20
C ARG A 74 14.74 2.45 -2.93
N PRO A 75 14.36 3.00 -1.76
CA PRO A 75 12.97 3.36 -1.46
C PRO A 75 12.41 4.32 -2.52
N ASP A 76 11.12 4.16 -2.84
CA ASP A 76 10.44 5.02 -3.82
C ASP A 76 10.24 6.45 -3.29
N ASP A 77 10.17 6.64 -1.97
CA ASP A 77 10.01 7.94 -1.31
C ASP A 77 11.05 8.98 -1.78
N ALA A 78 12.32 8.59 -1.91
CA ALA A 78 13.38 9.48 -2.37
C ALA A 78 13.20 9.94 -3.83
N VAL A 79 12.56 9.11 -4.67
CA VAL A 79 12.25 9.46 -6.07
C VAL A 79 11.12 10.48 -6.12
N TYR A 80 10.04 10.24 -5.37
CA TYR A 80 8.92 11.18 -5.32
C TYR A 80 9.30 12.54 -4.71
N LEU A 81 10.23 12.60 -3.75
CA LEU A 81 10.68 13.87 -3.17
C LEU A 81 11.45 14.76 -4.17
N LYS A 82 12.20 14.15 -5.09
CA LYS A 82 13.05 14.89 -6.05
C LYS A 82 12.36 15.14 -7.39
N ASP A 83 11.48 14.24 -7.83
CA ASP A 83 10.96 14.23 -9.20
C ASP A 83 9.48 14.63 -9.23
N GLN A 84 9.19 15.78 -9.86
CA GLN A 84 7.83 16.28 -10.07
C GLN A 84 7.02 15.37 -10.98
N TYR A 85 7.64 14.83 -12.04
CA TYR A 85 6.97 13.94 -12.96
C TYR A 85 6.48 12.69 -12.23
N ALA A 86 7.30 12.14 -11.34
CA ALA A 86 6.88 11.02 -10.51
C ALA A 86 5.67 11.36 -9.63
N ARG A 87 5.66 12.52 -8.97
CA ARG A 87 4.53 12.93 -8.10
C ARG A 87 3.22 13.08 -8.86
N GLU A 88 3.27 13.64 -10.06
CA GLU A 88 2.07 13.94 -10.85
C GLU A 88 1.56 12.74 -11.65
N TRP A 89 2.48 11.97 -12.24
CA TRP A 89 2.19 11.05 -13.33
C TRP A 89 2.43 9.58 -12.99
N LEU A 90 3.17 9.27 -11.92
CA LEU A 90 3.49 7.90 -11.53
C LEU A 90 2.78 7.53 -10.21
N PRO A 91 1.45 7.29 -10.21
CA PRO A 91 0.74 6.86 -9.02
C PRO A 91 1.24 5.51 -8.52
N ARG A 92 0.94 5.19 -7.25
CA ARG A 92 1.19 3.87 -6.69
C ARG A 92 0.06 2.93 -7.11
N GLY A 93 0.34 2.10 -8.13
CA GLY A 93 -0.67 1.33 -8.87
C GLY A 93 -0.88 1.96 -10.24
N ASN A 94 -0.06 1.60 -11.22
CA ASN A 94 -0.11 2.20 -12.55
C ASN A 94 0.01 1.08 -13.58
N CYS A 95 -1.12 0.68 -14.17
CA CYS A 95 -1.20 -0.44 -15.10
C CYS A 95 -1.79 0.05 -16.41
N ILE A 96 -1.01 -0.03 -17.50
CA ILE A 96 -1.39 0.46 -18.83
C ILE A 96 -1.55 -0.72 -19.79
N ALA A 97 -2.72 -0.80 -20.43
CA ALA A 97 -2.99 -1.77 -21.49
C ALA A 97 -2.25 -1.39 -22.77
N GLU A 98 -1.76 -2.41 -23.48
CA GLU A 98 -1.35 -2.34 -24.88
C GLU A 98 -2.30 -3.24 -25.67
N TRP A 99 -3.26 -2.62 -26.36
CA TRP A 99 -4.34 -3.30 -27.09
C TRP A 99 -4.11 -3.21 -28.59
N LYS A 100 -3.92 -4.36 -29.26
CA LYS A 100 -3.62 -4.40 -30.68
C LYS A 100 -4.86 -4.79 -31.48
N THR A 101 -5.27 -3.89 -32.36
CA THR A 101 -6.28 -4.17 -33.40
C THR A 101 -5.59 -4.53 -34.73
N GLN A 102 -6.35 -4.77 -35.79
CA GLN A 102 -5.77 -5.04 -37.12
C GLN A 102 -5.01 -3.82 -37.66
N GLU A 103 -5.43 -2.61 -37.31
CA GLU A 103 -4.95 -1.36 -37.92
C GLU A 103 -4.05 -0.55 -36.98
N THR A 104 -4.32 -0.60 -35.66
CA THR A 104 -3.71 0.30 -34.67
C THR A 104 -3.44 -0.40 -33.34
N THR A 105 -2.36 0.01 -32.66
CA THR A 105 -2.11 -0.33 -31.26
C THR A 105 -2.52 0.83 -30.36
N TYR A 106 -3.45 0.58 -29.45
CA TYR A 106 -3.92 1.55 -28.46
C TYR A 106 -3.21 1.36 -27.12
N PHE A 107 -2.92 2.48 -26.45
CA PHE A 107 -2.45 2.50 -25.06
C PHE A 107 -3.49 3.20 -24.20
N PHE A 108 -3.91 2.59 -23.10
CA PHE A 108 -4.88 3.21 -22.19
C PHE A 108 -4.75 2.63 -20.77
N PRO A 109 -5.15 3.38 -19.74
CA PRO A 109 -5.00 2.94 -18.36
C PRO A 109 -6.04 1.87 -18.03
N LEU A 110 -5.59 0.85 -17.32
CA LEU A 110 -6.45 -0.12 -16.64
C LEU A 110 -6.51 0.12 -15.14
N ILE A 111 -5.42 0.59 -14.54
CA ILE A 111 -5.35 0.96 -13.13
C ILE A 111 -4.55 2.24 -13.00
N ARG A 112 -5.11 3.21 -12.27
CA ARG A 112 -4.40 4.35 -11.69
C ARG A 112 -4.81 4.46 -10.23
N GLY A 113 -3.97 4.00 -9.32
CA GLY A 113 -4.12 4.24 -7.88
C GLY A 113 -3.88 5.70 -7.51
N TYR A 114 -3.79 5.97 -6.21
CA TYR A 114 -3.54 7.32 -5.72
C TYR A 114 -2.11 7.79 -6.03
N ARG A 115 -1.96 9.10 -6.23
CA ARG A 115 -0.66 9.75 -6.23
C ARG A 115 0.05 9.48 -4.91
N LYS A 116 1.38 9.49 -4.94
CA LYS A 116 2.14 9.37 -3.69
C LYS A 116 1.81 10.55 -2.79
N PHE A 117 1.42 10.27 -1.56
CA PHE A 117 1.33 11.25 -0.49
C PHE A 117 2.35 10.94 0.62
N THR A 118 2.71 11.96 1.39
CA THR A 118 3.67 11.84 2.49
C THR A 118 3.04 12.27 3.82
N GLY A 119 3.83 12.25 4.87
CA GLY A 119 3.41 12.65 6.21
C GLY A 119 4.59 12.60 7.16
N GLN A 120 4.36 12.25 8.43
CA GLN A 120 5.47 11.96 9.32
C GLN A 120 6.27 10.76 8.77
N GLU A 121 7.56 10.97 8.53
CA GLU A 121 8.42 9.96 7.89
C GLU A 121 8.70 8.79 8.86
N ASP A 122 8.61 7.57 8.35
CA ASP A 122 8.69 6.30 9.09
C ASP A 122 10.11 5.71 9.07
N ASP A 123 10.90 6.05 8.06
CA ASP A 123 12.20 5.45 7.82
C ASP A 123 13.29 6.51 7.86
N GLY A 124 14.05 6.53 8.97
CA GLY A 124 15.29 7.31 9.15
C GLY A 124 16.42 7.00 8.15
N GLU A 125 16.10 6.63 6.91
CA GLU A 125 16.99 6.70 5.75
C GLU A 125 17.00 8.10 5.11
N LEU A 126 16.03 8.96 5.45
CA LEU A 126 16.06 10.39 5.17
C LEU A 126 16.45 11.18 6.42
N LYS A 127 17.16 12.27 6.17
CA LYS A 127 18.16 12.93 7.02
C LYS A 127 17.63 13.32 8.41
N LYS A 128 18.56 13.54 9.35
CA LYS A 128 18.33 14.45 10.49
C LYS A 128 17.59 15.68 9.99
N ARG A 129 16.58 16.14 10.75
CA ARG A 129 15.75 17.31 10.43
C ARG A 129 16.54 18.37 9.67
N THR A 130 16.08 18.67 8.46
CA THR A 130 16.64 19.72 7.63
C THR A 130 16.00 21.08 7.92
N GLY A 131 14.91 21.09 8.71
CA GLY A 131 14.06 22.27 8.91
C GLY A 131 13.17 22.58 7.69
N LYS A 132 13.11 21.66 6.72
CA LYS A 132 12.39 21.81 5.45
C LYS A 132 11.17 20.90 5.34
N GLU A 133 10.70 20.34 6.45
CA GLU A 133 9.63 19.34 6.45
C GLU A 133 8.32 19.91 5.87
N ALA A 134 8.01 21.17 6.14
CA ALA A 134 6.85 21.86 5.56
C ALA A 134 7.00 22.07 4.03
N GLU A 135 8.21 22.41 3.57
CA GLU A 135 8.55 22.57 2.15
C GLU A 135 8.48 21.22 1.40
N GLU A 136 8.88 20.13 2.06
CA GLU A 136 8.78 18.78 1.49
C GLU A 136 7.33 18.29 1.44
N LEU A 137 6.53 18.55 2.49
CA LEU A 137 5.10 18.23 2.51
C LEU A 137 4.33 19.00 1.45
N SER A 138 4.61 20.29 1.25
CA SER A 138 3.90 21.13 0.29
C SER A 138 4.04 20.65 -1.15
N LYS A 139 5.08 19.89 -1.49
CA LYS A 139 5.25 19.27 -2.83
C LYS A 139 4.17 18.23 -3.17
N PHE A 140 3.44 17.75 -2.18
CA PHE A 140 2.37 16.77 -2.32
C PHE A 140 0.97 17.39 -2.23
N PHE A 141 0.90 18.72 -2.18
CA PHE A 141 -0.34 19.47 -2.18
C PHE A 141 -0.47 20.29 -3.48
N THR A 142 -1.68 20.46 -3.96
CA THR A 142 -1.99 21.35 -5.10
C THR A 142 -2.19 22.80 -4.66
N LYS A 143 -2.58 23.02 -3.40
CA LYS A 143 -2.72 24.34 -2.76
C LYS A 143 -2.09 24.33 -1.37
N PRO A 144 -1.63 25.47 -0.82
CA PRO A 144 -1.11 25.53 0.54
C PRO A 144 -2.11 24.95 1.56
N GLN A 145 -1.63 24.16 2.52
CA GLN A 145 -2.47 23.50 3.54
C GLN A 145 -3.33 24.50 4.34
N ILE A 146 -2.86 25.74 4.53
CA ILE A 146 -3.61 26.81 5.22
C ILE A 146 -4.89 27.23 4.47
N GLN A 147 -5.03 26.88 3.18
CA GLN A 147 -6.26 27.08 2.41
C GLN A 147 -7.30 25.96 2.62
N SER A 148 -7.03 25.01 3.51
CA SER A 148 -8.00 23.97 3.84
C SER A 148 -9.13 24.57 4.67
N LYS A 149 -10.37 24.28 4.29
CA LYS A 149 -11.57 24.54 5.09
C LYS A 149 -12.01 23.30 5.87
N TRP A 150 -11.80 22.12 5.31
CA TRP A 150 -12.23 20.87 5.94
C TRP A 150 -11.11 19.85 5.93
N VAL A 151 -11.15 18.92 6.89
CA VAL A 151 -10.33 17.71 6.88
C VAL A 151 -11.22 16.50 7.00
N ILE A 152 -11.02 15.54 6.08
CA ILE A 152 -11.55 14.19 6.20
C ILE A 152 -10.46 13.33 6.83
N SER A 153 -10.66 12.84 8.05
CA SER A 153 -9.74 11.90 8.69
C SER A 153 -10.24 10.49 8.51
N THR A 154 -9.35 9.57 8.15
CA THR A 154 -9.67 8.15 7.96
C THR A 154 -8.76 7.28 8.81
N THR A 155 -9.23 6.09 9.19
CA THR A 155 -8.36 5.06 9.79
C THR A 155 -7.33 4.61 8.76
N LYS A 156 -6.06 4.54 9.16
CA LYS A 156 -5.04 3.87 8.37
C LYS A 156 -5.04 2.38 8.72
N GLU A 157 -5.78 1.61 7.93
CA GLU A 157 -5.76 0.15 7.98
C GLU A 157 -4.34 -0.39 7.74
N ASN A 158 -4.02 -1.56 8.31
CA ASN A 158 -2.69 -2.17 8.27
C ASN A 158 -2.71 -3.49 7.51
N GLY A 159 -2.71 -3.40 6.17
CA GLY A 159 -2.72 -4.54 5.27
C GLY A 159 -1.87 -4.31 4.02
N GLU A 160 -2.31 -4.89 2.91
CA GLU A 160 -1.67 -4.74 1.61
C GLU A 160 -2.54 -3.91 0.65
N ALA A 161 -1.92 -2.96 -0.05
CA ALA A 161 -2.64 -2.13 -1.00
C ALA A 161 -3.08 -2.96 -2.23
N GLY A 162 -4.38 -2.93 -2.51
CA GLY A 162 -5.04 -3.59 -3.62
C GLY A 162 -5.85 -2.65 -4.49
N HIS A 163 -6.00 -2.99 -5.76
CA HIS A 163 -6.76 -2.21 -6.73
C HIS A 163 -7.77 -3.04 -7.48
N LEU A 164 -8.86 -2.39 -7.89
CA LEU A 164 -9.91 -2.92 -8.73
C LEU A 164 -10.27 -1.91 -9.81
N SER A 165 -10.39 -2.39 -11.04
CA SER A 165 -11.19 -1.73 -12.06
C SER A 165 -11.97 -2.75 -12.89
N VAL A 166 -12.89 -2.23 -13.72
CA VAL A 166 -13.82 -3.06 -14.47
C VAL A 166 -13.80 -2.65 -15.94
N ILE A 167 -13.72 -3.66 -16.80
CA ILE A 167 -13.92 -3.54 -18.24
C ILE A 167 -15.19 -4.33 -18.57
N LYS A 168 -15.99 -3.82 -19.51
CA LYS A 168 -17.17 -4.53 -20.01
C LYS A 168 -16.91 -4.99 -21.44
N ARG A 169 -17.13 -6.27 -21.69
CA ARG A 169 -17.03 -6.90 -23.00
C ARG A 169 -18.27 -6.59 -23.85
N SER A 170 -18.16 -6.83 -25.15
CA SER A 170 -19.27 -6.64 -26.10
C SER A 170 -20.45 -7.57 -25.88
N ASP A 171 -20.24 -8.73 -25.25
CA ASP A 171 -21.30 -9.65 -24.81
C ASP A 171 -22.00 -9.21 -23.50
N GLY A 172 -21.56 -8.08 -22.92
CA GLY A 172 -22.09 -7.53 -21.70
C GLY A 172 -21.43 -8.04 -20.42
N GLU A 173 -20.53 -9.02 -20.52
CA GLU A 173 -19.83 -9.58 -19.36
C GLU A 173 -18.77 -8.64 -18.82
N PHE A 174 -18.58 -8.66 -17.50
CA PHE A 174 -17.55 -7.87 -16.84
C PHE A 174 -16.26 -8.66 -16.71
N VAL A 175 -15.15 -7.95 -16.87
CA VAL A 175 -13.79 -8.43 -16.68
C VAL A 175 -13.10 -7.50 -15.69
N TYR A 176 -12.49 -8.09 -14.66
CA TYR A 176 -11.89 -7.35 -13.55
C TYR A 176 -10.39 -7.22 -13.74
N VAL A 177 -9.86 -6.01 -13.57
CA VAL A 177 -8.42 -5.79 -13.44
C VAL A 177 -8.13 -5.63 -11.95
N LEU A 178 -7.28 -6.51 -11.43
CA LEU A 178 -7.10 -6.71 -10.00
C LEU A 178 -5.61 -6.85 -9.68
N GLY A 179 -5.18 -6.43 -8.50
CA GLY A 179 -3.83 -6.72 -8.03
C GLY A 179 -3.33 -5.85 -6.91
N SER A 180 -2.02 -5.94 -6.68
CA SER A 180 -1.29 -5.20 -5.65
C SER A 180 -0.87 -3.81 -6.12
N LYS A 181 -0.23 -3.04 -5.23
CA LYS A 181 0.47 -1.78 -5.57
C LYS A 181 1.27 -1.81 -6.89
N ASN A 182 1.97 -2.91 -7.22
CA ASN A 182 2.96 -2.93 -8.30
C ASN A 182 2.72 -4.00 -9.36
N THR A 183 1.67 -4.80 -9.24
CA THR A 183 1.45 -5.94 -10.12
C THR A 183 -0.02 -6.24 -10.20
N HIS A 184 -0.54 -6.26 -11.42
CA HIS A 184 -1.95 -6.50 -11.72
C HIS A 184 -2.12 -7.62 -12.74
N LEU A 185 -3.32 -8.19 -12.74
CA LEU A 185 -3.78 -9.23 -13.64
C LEU A 185 -5.24 -8.98 -13.99
N ILE A 186 -5.75 -9.78 -14.92
CA ILE A 186 -7.14 -9.75 -15.36
C ILE A 186 -7.80 -11.08 -15.01
N ALA A 187 -9.03 -11.04 -14.51
CA ALA A 187 -9.80 -12.22 -14.13
C ALA A 187 -11.31 -11.97 -14.20
N GLN A 188 -12.10 -13.02 -14.41
CA GLN A 188 -13.54 -13.06 -14.13
C GLN A 188 -13.84 -13.98 -12.94
N THR A 189 -13.01 -15.02 -12.77
CA THR A 189 -13.12 -16.07 -11.75
C THR A 189 -11.82 -16.24 -10.97
N VAL A 190 -11.87 -16.95 -9.84
CA VAL A 190 -10.65 -17.24 -9.06
C VAL A 190 -9.72 -18.15 -9.85
N GLU A 191 -10.27 -19.05 -10.66
CA GLU A 191 -9.55 -19.95 -11.55
C GLU A 191 -8.74 -19.17 -12.59
N ASP A 192 -9.24 -18.04 -13.09
CA ASP A 192 -8.49 -17.17 -14.01
C ASP A 192 -7.22 -16.60 -13.37
N VAL A 193 -7.28 -16.29 -12.07
CA VAL A 193 -6.11 -15.83 -11.31
C VAL A 193 -5.05 -16.92 -11.32
N GLU A 194 -5.42 -18.15 -10.96
CA GLU A 194 -4.48 -19.28 -10.92
C GLU A 194 -3.92 -19.62 -12.31
N ARG A 195 -4.76 -19.64 -13.35
CA ARG A 195 -4.31 -19.85 -14.74
C ARG A 195 -3.32 -18.77 -15.19
N THR A 196 -3.56 -17.52 -14.82
CA THR A 196 -2.65 -16.40 -15.12
C THR A 196 -1.31 -16.56 -14.41
N ARG A 197 -1.32 -17.04 -13.15
CA ARG A 197 -0.10 -17.32 -12.41
C ARG A 197 0.69 -18.46 -13.03
N ASP A 198 0.04 -19.59 -13.29
CA ASP A 198 0.68 -20.80 -13.79
C ASP A 198 1.31 -20.59 -15.17
N SER A 199 0.62 -19.87 -16.05
CA SER A 199 1.13 -19.55 -17.41
C SER A 199 2.36 -18.63 -17.41
N GLN A 200 2.60 -17.88 -16.35
CA GLN A 200 3.69 -16.90 -16.25
C GLN A 200 4.70 -17.23 -15.14
N LYS A 201 4.51 -18.35 -14.44
CA LYS A 201 5.43 -18.84 -13.43
C LYS A 201 6.74 -19.24 -14.10
N LYS A 202 7.84 -18.70 -13.60
CA LYS A 202 9.19 -19.01 -14.10
C LYS A 202 9.96 -19.77 -13.02
N GLU A 203 11.04 -20.45 -13.40
CA GLU A 203 11.98 -21.04 -12.43
C GLU A 203 12.50 -20.01 -11.42
N SER A 204 12.61 -18.75 -11.85
CA SER A 204 13.03 -17.62 -11.01
C SER A 204 11.98 -17.13 -10.01
N GLY A 205 10.73 -17.63 -10.09
CA GLY A 205 9.67 -17.34 -9.13
C GLY A 205 8.30 -17.09 -9.76
N ASP A 206 7.29 -16.98 -8.90
CA ASP A 206 5.95 -16.54 -9.26
C ASP A 206 5.89 -15.01 -9.25
N PRO A 207 5.71 -14.35 -10.42
CA PRO A 207 5.73 -12.90 -10.48
C PRO A 207 4.44 -12.25 -9.95
N PHE A 208 3.43 -13.06 -9.58
CA PHE A 208 2.16 -12.66 -8.98
C PHE A 208 2.05 -13.08 -7.52
N PHE A 209 3.12 -13.62 -6.91
CA PHE A 209 3.11 -14.14 -5.53
C PHE A 209 2.41 -13.21 -4.52
N ALA A 210 2.70 -11.92 -4.57
CA ALA A 210 2.07 -10.92 -3.69
C ALA A 210 0.71 -10.40 -4.21
N ALA A 211 0.51 -10.37 -5.53
CA ALA A 211 -0.69 -9.78 -6.13
C ALA A 211 -1.89 -10.74 -6.18
N ALA A 212 -1.66 -12.04 -6.28
CA ALA A 212 -2.71 -13.03 -6.41
C ALA A 212 -3.60 -13.14 -5.16
N PRO A 213 -3.08 -13.22 -3.92
CA PRO A 213 -3.94 -13.24 -2.73
C PRO A 213 -4.84 -12.00 -2.64
N ILE A 214 -4.29 -10.83 -2.96
CA ILE A 214 -5.00 -9.54 -2.99
C ILE A 214 -6.11 -9.57 -4.05
N ALA A 215 -5.81 -10.02 -5.26
CA ALA A 215 -6.79 -10.14 -6.34
C ALA A 215 -7.92 -11.12 -5.98
N ILE A 216 -7.58 -12.26 -5.37
CA ILE A 216 -8.55 -13.26 -4.92
C ILE A 216 -9.45 -12.70 -3.82
N ALA A 217 -8.91 -11.98 -2.83
CA ALA A 217 -9.69 -11.37 -1.77
C ALA A 217 -10.72 -10.36 -2.30
N ILE A 218 -10.29 -9.48 -3.22
CA ILE A 218 -11.18 -8.51 -3.86
C ILE A 218 -12.23 -9.21 -4.73
N LEU A 219 -11.84 -10.23 -5.50
CA LEU A 219 -12.77 -10.95 -6.36
C LEU A 219 -13.81 -11.72 -5.53
N ARG A 220 -13.41 -12.37 -4.43
CA ARG A 220 -14.33 -13.03 -3.51
C ARG A 220 -15.31 -12.04 -2.89
N MET A 221 -14.84 -10.87 -2.46
CA MET A 221 -15.72 -9.79 -1.99
C MET A 221 -16.75 -9.41 -3.05
N LEU A 222 -16.33 -9.20 -4.32
CA LEU A 222 -17.26 -8.89 -5.42
C LEU A 222 -18.29 -9.99 -5.65
N LEU A 223 -17.86 -11.25 -5.65
CA LEU A 223 -18.72 -12.40 -5.88
C LEU A 223 -19.70 -12.65 -4.74
N ALA A 224 -19.36 -12.23 -3.52
CA ALA A 224 -20.21 -12.31 -2.34
C ALA A 224 -21.29 -11.21 -2.27
N LEU A 225 -21.17 -10.13 -3.05
CA LEU A 225 -22.22 -9.11 -3.14
C LEU A 225 -23.49 -9.68 -3.76
N GLU A 226 -24.65 -9.18 -3.33
CA GLU A 226 -25.93 -9.46 -4.00
C GLU A 226 -25.81 -9.15 -5.51
N PRO A 227 -26.36 -9.99 -6.42
CA PRO A 227 -26.16 -9.83 -7.86
C PRO A 227 -26.48 -8.44 -8.40
N ALA A 228 -27.56 -7.81 -7.90
CA ALA A 228 -27.94 -6.44 -8.29
C ALA A 228 -26.91 -5.40 -7.84
N LYS A 229 -26.38 -5.52 -6.61
CA LYS A 229 -25.34 -4.63 -6.07
C LYS A 229 -24.00 -4.84 -6.78
N ARG A 230 -23.63 -6.09 -7.07
CA ARG A 230 -22.45 -6.44 -7.87
C ARG A 230 -22.52 -5.84 -9.26
N ASN A 231 -23.67 -5.98 -9.93
CA ASN A 231 -23.90 -5.38 -11.24
C ASN A 231 -23.80 -3.85 -11.18
N LEU A 232 -24.45 -3.21 -10.21
CA LEU A 232 -24.40 -1.76 -10.03
C LEU A 232 -22.97 -1.25 -9.79
N LEU A 233 -22.18 -1.94 -8.96
CA LEU A 233 -20.76 -1.61 -8.75
C LEU A 233 -19.94 -1.76 -10.03
N SER A 234 -20.15 -2.85 -10.77
CA SER A 234 -19.41 -3.14 -12.00
C SER A 234 -19.72 -2.12 -13.09
N GLU A 235 -21.00 -1.78 -13.26
CA GLU A 235 -21.46 -0.70 -14.14
C GLU A 235 -20.85 0.64 -13.73
N PHE A 236 -20.91 0.99 -12.45
CA PHE A 236 -20.35 2.24 -11.95
C PHE A 236 -18.86 2.37 -12.29
N LEU A 237 -18.04 1.38 -11.92
CA LEU A 237 -16.59 1.42 -12.15
C LEU A 237 -16.23 1.41 -13.63
N TRP A 238 -16.97 0.65 -14.46
CA TRP A 238 -16.79 0.63 -15.90
C TRP A 238 -17.11 1.99 -16.52
N GLN A 239 -18.29 2.54 -16.24
CA GLN A 239 -18.73 3.82 -16.82
C GLN A 239 -17.83 4.97 -16.39
N THR A 240 -17.51 5.06 -15.10
CA THR A 240 -16.64 6.11 -14.54
C THR A 240 -15.16 5.91 -14.85
N ARG A 241 -14.77 4.80 -15.49
CA ARG A 241 -13.37 4.40 -15.72
C ARG A 241 -12.48 4.68 -14.51
N ALA A 242 -12.93 4.22 -13.34
CA ALA A 242 -12.30 4.55 -12.08
C ALA A 242 -11.57 3.34 -11.49
N THR A 243 -10.50 3.62 -10.76
CA THR A 243 -9.80 2.63 -9.93
C THR A 243 -10.32 2.73 -8.51
N ALA A 244 -10.92 1.65 -8.02
CA ALA A 244 -11.22 1.48 -6.61
C ALA A 244 -9.98 0.95 -5.88
N SER A 245 -9.60 1.61 -4.79
CA SER A 245 -8.42 1.28 -3.99
C SER A 245 -8.83 0.71 -2.63
N PHE A 246 -8.16 -0.38 -2.24
CA PHE A 246 -8.45 -1.16 -1.05
C PHE A 246 -7.18 -1.38 -0.22
N GLU A 247 -7.32 -1.40 1.10
CA GLU A 247 -6.35 -2.07 1.97
C GLU A 247 -6.88 -3.48 2.24
N VAL A 248 -6.17 -4.52 1.81
CA VAL A 248 -6.54 -5.92 2.07
C VAL A 248 -5.89 -6.37 3.37
N LEU A 249 -6.72 -6.60 4.38
CA LEU A 249 -6.31 -7.11 5.68
C LEU A 249 -6.11 -8.63 5.58
N CYS A 250 -4.89 -9.13 5.75
CA CYS A 250 -4.57 -10.54 5.55
C CYS A 250 -4.20 -11.23 6.88
N PRO A 251 -5.09 -12.02 7.52
CA PRO A 251 -4.79 -12.70 8.78
C PRO A 251 -3.61 -13.68 8.70
N SER A 252 -3.34 -14.20 7.50
CA SER A 252 -2.21 -15.09 7.22
C SER A 252 -0.90 -14.35 6.90
N HIS A 253 -0.95 -13.02 6.72
CA HIS A 253 0.19 -12.16 6.43
C HIS A 253 0.02 -10.78 7.09
N GLN A 254 0.29 -10.72 8.39
CA GLN A 254 0.10 -9.55 9.26
C GLN A 254 1.39 -8.74 9.42
N HIS A 255 1.26 -7.42 9.35
CA HIS A 255 2.39 -6.51 9.52
C HIS A 255 2.65 -6.22 10.99
N VAL A 256 1.81 -5.41 11.63
CA VAL A 256 2.00 -4.96 13.02
C VAL A 256 0.71 -5.05 13.83
N GLN A 257 -0.44 -4.73 13.24
CA GLN A 257 -1.73 -4.88 13.91
C GLN A 257 -2.16 -6.35 13.94
N LEU A 258 -2.69 -6.78 15.07
CA LEU A 258 -3.25 -8.12 15.22
C LEU A 258 -4.62 -8.20 14.55
N LEU A 259 -4.79 -9.19 13.67
CA LEU A 259 -6.00 -9.42 12.89
C LEU A 259 -6.72 -10.72 13.31
N ASP A 260 -6.62 -11.13 14.58
CA ASP A 260 -7.20 -12.38 15.09
C ASP A 260 -8.74 -12.39 15.14
N TYR A 261 -9.37 -11.23 14.93
CA TYR A 261 -10.82 -11.09 14.76
C TYR A 261 -11.31 -11.38 13.33
N LEU A 262 -10.40 -11.61 12.37
CA LEU A 262 -10.71 -11.92 10.99
C LEU A 262 -10.35 -13.37 10.67
N SER A 263 -11.28 -14.10 10.04
CA SER A 263 -11.05 -15.47 9.56
C SER A 263 -10.54 -15.53 8.13
N GLU A 264 -10.66 -14.45 7.36
CA GLU A 264 -10.33 -14.40 5.94
C GLU A 264 -9.78 -13.03 5.52
N ASP A 265 -9.08 -13.02 4.38
CA ASP A 265 -8.54 -11.80 3.79
C ASP A 265 -9.68 -10.84 3.46
N THR A 266 -9.64 -9.63 4.02
CA THR A 266 -10.77 -8.69 4.01
C THR A 266 -10.36 -7.38 3.32
N PRO A 267 -10.86 -7.09 2.11
CA PRO A 267 -10.68 -5.80 1.47
C PRO A 267 -11.43 -4.69 2.19
N VAL A 268 -10.75 -3.56 2.44
CA VAL A 268 -11.32 -2.34 3.00
C VAL A 268 -11.12 -1.19 2.03
N PHE A 269 -12.20 -0.71 1.43
CA PHE A 269 -12.15 0.39 0.46
C PHE A 269 -11.75 1.71 1.12
N TYR A 270 -10.77 2.40 0.55
CA TYR A 270 -10.29 3.70 1.04
C TYR A 270 -10.33 4.83 0.01
N GLY A 271 -10.61 4.55 -1.27
CA GLY A 271 -10.53 5.62 -2.25
C GLY A 271 -10.85 5.27 -3.69
N LEU A 272 -11.17 6.31 -4.47
CA LEU A 272 -11.48 6.23 -5.89
C LEU A 272 -10.63 7.24 -6.66
N SER A 273 -9.91 6.76 -7.68
CA SER A 273 -9.09 7.60 -8.57
C SER A 273 -9.54 7.47 -10.01
N LEU A 274 -9.45 8.59 -10.73
CA LEU A 274 -9.81 8.66 -12.15
C LEU A 274 -8.65 8.20 -13.01
N MET A 275 -8.96 7.42 -14.05
CA MET A 275 -7.95 6.89 -14.97
C MET A 275 -7.67 7.87 -16.11
N THR A 276 -7.02 8.98 -15.81
CA THR A 276 -6.59 9.95 -16.82
C THR A 276 -5.15 10.40 -16.59
N LEU A 277 -4.48 10.72 -17.68
CA LEU A 277 -3.29 11.57 -17.62
C LEU A 277 -3.75 13.00 -17.27
N ASN A 278 -4.60 13.59 -18.10
CA ASN A 278 -5.01 14.99 -17.96
C ASN A 278 -6.07 15.14 -16.86
N THR A 279 -5.61 15.18 -15.60
CA THR A 279 -6.49 15.35 -14.44
C THR A 279 -7.32 16.61 -14.59
N LEU A 280 -8.64 16.47 -14.42
CA LEU A 280 -9.51 17.63 -14.30
C LEU A 280 -9.05 18.46 -13.11
N GLU A 281 -9.14 19.78 -13.28
CA GLU A 281 -8.93 20.72 -12.18
C GLU A 281 -9.73 20.23 -10.97
N GLU A 282 -9.13 20.33 -9.79
CA GLU A 282 -9.75 19.96 -8.52
C GLU A 282 -9.91 18.44 -8.27
N THR A 283 -9.42 17.57 -9.17
CA THR A 283 -9.40 16.10 -9.01
C THR A 283 -7.99 15.51 -9.05
N GLU A 284 -6.96 16.36 -9.04
CA GLU A 284 -5.58 15.97 -9.28
C GLU A 284 -5.04 15.02 -8.20
N ILE A 285 -5.52 15.16 -6.96
CA ILE A 285 -5.20 14.25 -5.86
C ILE A 285 -6.15 13.05 -5.87
N CYS A 286 -7.45 13.30 -5.71
CA CYS A 286 -8.52 12.31 -5.84
C CYS A 286 -9.89 13.01 -5.94
N VAL A 287 -10.92 12.25 -6.30
CA VAL A 287 -12.32 12.70 -6.19
C VAL A 287 -12.67 12.86 -4.70
N ASN A 288 -13.49 13.86 -4.34
CA ASN A 288 -14.02 13.99 -2.98
C ASN A 288 -14.63 12.65 -2.53
N PRO A 289 -14.07 11.99 -1.51
CA PRO A 289 -14.30 10.56 -1.31
C PRO A 289 -15.60 10.24 -0.57
N VAL A 290 -16.31 11.26 -0.06
CA VAL A 290 -17.54 11.05 0.74
C VAL A 290 -18.60 10.31 -0.06
N LEU A 291 -18.86 10.71 -1.31
CA LEU A 291 -19.83 10.00 -2.15
C LEU A 291 -19.38 8.56 -2.44
N PRO A 292 -18.14 8.30 -2.91
CA PRO A 292 -17.62 6.94 -3.05
C PRO A 292 -17.72 6.09 -1.78
N TYR A 293 -17.43 6.65 -0.59
CA TYR A 293 -17.54 5.92 0.68
C TYR A 293 -18.97 5.49 0.97
N GLU A 294 -19.94 6.40 0.85
CA GLU A 294 -21.34 6.07 1.10
C GLU A 294 -21.91 5.12 0.04
N PHE A 295 -21.49 5.28 -1.22
CA PHE A 295 -21.88 4.37 -2.30
C PHE A 295 -21.38 2.94 -2.05
N MET A 296 -20.09 2.77 -1.74
CA MET A 296 -19.51 1.46 -1.44
C MET A 296 -20.19 0.81 -0.22
N ARG A 297 -20.46 1.58 0.85
CA ARG A 297 -21.19 1.08 2.03
C ARG A 297 -22.60 0.61 1.68
N ALA A 298 -23.33 1.37 0.88
CA ALA A 298 -24.69 1.01 0.45
C ALA A 298 -24.72 -0.29 -0.37
N LEU A 299 -23.63 -0.60 -1.08
CA LEU A 299 -23.44 -1.85 -1.82
C LEU A 299 -23.01 -3.03 -0.93
N GLY A 300 -22.74 -2.81 0.37
CA GLY A 300 -22.24 -3.84 1.28
C GLY A 300 -20.71 -4.01 1.24
N VAL A 301 -19.98 -3.11 0.57
CA VAL A 301 -18.51 -3.11 0.60
C VAL A 301 -18.02 -2.42 1.88
N ARG A 302 -17.11 -3.07 2.60
CA ARG A 302 -16.46 -2.50 3.78
C ARG A 302 -15.60 -1.32 3.37
N THR A 303 -15.73 -0.19 4.07
CA THR A 303 -14.93 1.01 3.85
C THR A 303 -14.19 1.42 5.12
N VAL A 304 -13.15 2.24 4.95
CA VAL A 304 -12.50 2.90 6.09
C VAL A 304 -13.52 3.72 6.89
N LYS A 305 -13.30 3.81 8.19
CA LYS A 305 -14.04 4.76 9.03
C LYS A 305 -13.51 6.15 8.73
N TYR A 306 -14.40 7.14 8.67
CA TYR A 306 -14.01 8.51 8.44
C TYR A 306 -14.84 9.50 9.27
N ASP A 307 -14.22 10.62 9.60
CA ASP A 307 -14.84 11.80 10.19
C ASP A 307 -14.54 13.03 9.31
N ILE A 308 -15.39 14.04 9.41
CA ILE A 308 -15.20 15.31 8.71
C ILE A 308 -15.31 16.42 9.74
N VAL A 309 -14.29 17.26 9.80
CA VAL A 309 -14.24 18.42 10.71
C VAL A 309 -13.80 19.65 9.95
N GLU A 310 -14.22 20.82 10.42
CA GLU A 310 -13.68 22.08 9.94
C GLU A 310 -12.18 22.16 10.29
N PHE A 311 -11.37 22.63 9.35
CA PHE A 311 -9.94 22.71 9.54
C PHE A 311 -9.61 23.88 10.44
N ASN A 312 -8.95 23.57 11.55
CA ASN A 312 -8.33 24.53 12.44
C ASN A 312 -6.94 23.99 12.79
N GLU A 313 -5.90 24.78 12.56
CA GLU A 313 -4.51 24.32 12.69
C GLU A 313 -4.18 23.83 14.10
N ASP A 314 -4.63 24.55 15.13
CA ASP A 314 -4.41 24.19 16.54
C ASP A 314 -5.16 22.91 16.93
N ALA A 315 -6.45 22.83 16.59
CA ALA A 315 -7.28 21.68 16.87
C ALA A 315 -6.79 20.43 16.13
N PHE A 316 -6.35 20.60 14.88
CA PHE A 316 -5.77 19.54 14.07
C PHE A 316 -4.44 19.06 14.65
N SER A 317 -3.56 19.98 15.04
CA SER A 317 -2.30 19.64 15.72
C SER A 317 -2.54 18.86 17.02
N ALA A 318 -3.51 19.29 17.83
CA ALA A 318 -3.91 18.55 19.03
C ALA A 318 -4.50 17.16 18.71
N ALA A 319 -5.27 17.04 17.62
CA ALA A 319 -5.81 15.75 17.17
C ALA A 319 -4.71 14.79 16.68
N LEU A 320 -3.68 15.31 15.99
CA LEU A 320 -2.51 14.53 15.60
C LEU A 320 -1.75 14.01 16.81
N GLU A 321 -1.50 14.85 17.82
CA GLU A 321 -0.84 14.41 19.06
C GLU A 321 -1.65 13.35 19.81
N ARG A 322 -2.99 13.43 19.82
CA ARG A 322 -3.84 12.34 20.34
C ARG A 322 -3.69 11.06 19.51
N SER A 323 -3.67 11.17 18.19
CA SER A 323 -3.49 10.03 17.28
C SER A 323 -2.14 9.33 17.49
N LYS A 324 -1.08 10.06 17.88
CA LYS A 324 0.23 9.45 18.22
C LYS A 324 0.16 8.47 19.38
N ARG A 325 -0.80 8.69 20.29
CA ARG A 325 -1.03 7.87 21.48
C ARG A 325 -1.97 6.69 21.21
N ALA A 326 -2.47 6.52 19.98
CA ALA A 326 -3.32 5.41 19.62
C ALA A 326 -2.60 4.06 19.79
N TYR A 327 -3.23 3.14 20.50
CA TYR A 327 -2.76 1.78 20.73
C TYR A 327 -3.45 0.80 19.78
N GLN A 328 -2.72 -0.21 19.29
CA GLN A 328 -3.22 -1.20 18.32
C GLN A 328 -3.76 -0.64 16.99
N HIS A 329 -3.40 0.61 16.67
CA HIS A 329 -3.75 1.25 15.41
C HIS A 329 -2.50 1.84 14.77
N GLU A 330 -2.40 1.74 13.45
CA GLU A 330 -1.25 2.25 12.68
C GLU A 330 -1.26 3.77 12.70
N GLY A 331 -2.43 4.38 12.58
CA GLY A 331 -2.63 5.82 12.60
C GLY A 331 -3.79 6.22 11.70
N GLY A 332 -3.64 7.35 11.00
CA GLY A 332 -4.68 7.91 10.15
C GLY A 332 -4.16 8.48 8.84
N VAL A 333 -5.07 8.67 7.89
CA VAL A 333 -4.84 9.44 6.66
C VAL A 333 -5.84 10.59 6.64
N HIS A 334 -5.31 11.80 6.51
CA HIS A 334 -6.06 13.05 6.51
C HIS A 334 -6.07 13.63 5.11
N LEU A 335 -7.26 13.89 4.57
CA LEU A 335 -7.46 14.55 3.29
C LEU A 335 -7.89 15.99 3.58
N PHE A 336 -7.17 16.94 3.00
CA PHE A 336 -7.40 18.37 3.17
C PHE A 336 -8.24 18.89 2.03
N LEU A 337 -9.33 19.59 2.35
CA LEU A 337 -10.29 20.10 1.39
C LEU A 337 -10.37 21.62 1.46
N ASP A 338 -10.44 22.27 0.30
CA ASP A 338 -10.67 23.72 0.19
C ASP A 338 -12.15 24.11 0.36
N ASP A 339 -12.46 25.39 0.10
CA ASP A 339 -13.81 25.96 0.17
C ASP A 339 -14.81 25.27 -0.77
N ASP A 340 -14.34 24.78 -1.91
CA ASP A 340 -15.12 24.04 -2.92
C ASP A 340 -15.27 22.56 -2.57
N ALA A 341 -14.72 22.13 -1.42
CA ALA A 341 -14.66 20.75 -0.98
C ALA A 341 -13.85 19.84 -1.93
N SER A 342 -12.86 20.40 -2.61
CA SER A 342 -11.91 19.68 -3.47
C SER A 342 -10.70 19.26 -2.68
N VAL A 343 -10.18 18.04 -2.90
CA VAL A 343 -9.03 17.53 -2.13
C VAL A 343 -7.75 18.17 -2.65
N ILE A 344 -7.11 19.01 -1.82
CA ILE A 344 -5.89 19.74 -2.16
C ILE A 344 -4.61 19.04 -1.70
N GLY A 345 -4.72 18.04 -0.83
CA GLY A 345 -3.58 17.26 -0.38
C GLY A 345 -3.99 16.14 0.58
N MET A 346 -3.04 15.24 0.82
CA MET A 346 -3.20 14.12 1.74
C MET A 346 -1.99 14.01 2.65
N GLN A 347 -2.23 13.74 3.93
CA GLN A 347 -1.18 13.53 4.92
C GLN A 347 -1.44 12.24 5.71
N LYS A 348 -0.43 11.38 5.80
CA LYS A 348 -0.47 10.22 6.71
C LYS A 348 0.15 10.55 8.06
N HIS A 349 -0.42 9.97 9.09
CA HIS A 349 0.08 10.03 10.45
C HIS A 349 0.15 8.61 11.02
N LYS A 350 1.17 8.33 11.83
CA LYS A 350 1.33 7.03 12.47
C LYS A 350 1.31 7.15 14.00
N SER A 351 0.92 6.10 14.71
CA SER A 351 1.06 6.04 16.16
C SER A 351 2.49 5.71 16.55
N VAL A 352 2.89 6.11 17.76
CA VAL A 352 4.20 5.74 18.33
C VAL A 352 4.29 4.23 18.48
N TRP A 353 3.21 3.62 18.99
CA TRP A 353 3.11 2.16 19.13
C TRP A 353 3.45 1.45 17.81
N TYR A 354 2.83 1.87 16.70
CA TYR A 354 3.06 1.25 15.41
C TYR A 354 4.51 1.43 14.92
N VAL A 355 5.05 2.65 14.98
CA VAL A 355 6.40 2.94 14.50
C VAL A 355 7.44 2.15 15.28
N CYS A 356 7.30 2.07 16.60
CA CYS A 356 8.19 1.31 17.47
C CYS A 356 8.08 -0.20 17.22
N LEU A 357 6.86 -0.76 17.13
CA LEU A 357 6.70 -2.19 16.85
C LEU A 357 7.16 -2.58 15.44
N ARG A 358 6.93 -1.74 14.43
CA ARG A 358 7.48 -1.95 13.07
C ARG A 358 9.00 -1.98 13.11
N ALA A 359 9.64 -1.09 13.86
CA ALA A 359 11.09 -1.08 14.03
C ALA A 359 11.60 -2.38 14.68
N ILE A 360 10.96 -2.82 15.78
CA ILE A 360 11.28 -4.08 16.46
C ILE A 360 11.14 -5.27 15.49
N ARG A 361 10.02 -5.36 14.75
CA ARG A 361 9.79 -6.40 13.74
C ARG A 361 10.92 -6.47 12.72
N GLU A 362 11.30 -5.35 12.11
CA GLU A 362 12.35 -5.35 11.07
C GLU A 362 13.73 -5.74 11.64
N LYS A 363 14.04 -5.37 12.89
CA LYS A 363 15.26 -5.84 13.57
C LYS A 363 15.19 -7.31 13.93
N ALA A 364 14.05 -7.81 14.40
CA ALA A 364 13.82 -9.23 14.67
C ALA A 364 13.93 -10.09 13.40
N LYS A 365 13.35 -9.65 12.27
CA LYS A 365 13.53 -10.29 10.95
C LYS A 365 14.98 -10.37 10.55
N THR A 366 15.72 -9.27 10.72
CA THR A 366 17.15 -9.22 10.42
C THR A 366 17.94 -10.17 11.30
N PHE A 367 17.64 -10.22 12.60
CA PHE A 367 18.23 -11.15 13.55
C PHE A 367 17.97 -12.62 13.18
N CYS A 368 16.71 -12.99 12.92
CA CYS A 368 16.34 -14.35 12.49
C CYS A 368 17.07 -14.75 11.20
N ARG A 369 17.18 -13.83 10.23
CA ARG A 369 17.92 -14.07 8.98
C ARG A 369 19.42 -14.29 9.22
N ILE A 370 20.03 -13.55 10.16
CA ILE A 370 21.45 -13.74 10.49
C ILE A 370 21.67 -15.11 11.12
N LEU A 371 20.81 -15.53 12.06
CA LEU A 371 20.89 -16.84 12.70
C LEU A 371 20.67 -18.00 11.74
N ASN A 372 19.68 -17.88 10.85
CA ASN A 372 19.37 -18.94 9.89
C ASN A 372 20.33 -18.97 8.67
N SER A 373 21.18 -17.96 8.51
CA SER A 373 22.15 -17.91 7.41
C SER A 373 23.38 -18.76 7.70
N LYS A 374 23.52 -19.87 6.96
CA LYS A 374 24.77 -20.67 6.94
C LYS A 374 25.93 -19.96 6.23
N LYS A 375 25.66 -18.85 5.52
CA LYS A 375 26.68 -18.06 4.80
C LYS A 375 27.31 -17.01 5.70
N PRO A 376 28.64 -16.81 5.65
CA PRO A 376 29.27 -15.71 6.36
C PRO A 376 28.78 -14.36 5.81
N PRO A 377 28.60 -13.33 6.65
CA PRO A 377 28.30 -11.98 6.19
C PRO A 377 29.36 -11.47 5.20
N LYS A 378 28.97 -10.61 4.25
CA LYS A 378 29.91 -9.99 3.30
C LYS A 378 31.12 -9.40 4.05
N GLY A 379 32.32 -9.80 3.66
CA GLY A 379 33.57 -9.33 4.28
C GLY A 379 34.04 -10.11 5.52
N ARG A 380 33.37 -11.21 5.91
CA ARG A 380 33.82 -12.09 7.00
C ARG A 380 34.19 -13.49 6.50
N ALA A 381 35.25 -14.06 7.08
CA ALA A 381 35.72 -15.40 6.74
C ALA A 381 34.93 -16.54 7.42
N LYS A 382 34.22 -16.26 8.52
CA LYS A 382 33.49 -17.26 9.31
C LYS A 382 32.04 -16.83 9.58
N PRO A 383 31.09 -17.79 9.66
CA PRO A 383 29.74 -17.54 10.16
C PRO A 383 29.76 -16.87 11.54
N VAL A 384 28.74 -16.07 11.82
CA VAL A 384 28.58 -15.39 13.11
C VAL A 384 28.11 -16.41 14.15
N THR A 385 28.75 -16.48 15.31
CA THR A 385 28.29 -17.33 16.40
C THR A 385 26.94 -16.86 16.92
N SER A 386 26.10 -17.77 17.41
CA SER A 386 24.72 -17.48 17.84
C SER A 386 24.65 -16.36 18.90
N LYS A 387 25.56 -16.39 19.90
CA LYS A 387 25.71 -15.31 20.90
C LYS A 387 26.10 -13.96 20.30
N LYS A 388 26.99 -13.95 19.29
CA LYS A 388 27.39 -12.73 18.59
C LYS A 388 26.27 -12.19 17.71
N ALA A 389 25.44 -13.05 17.13
CA ALA A 389 24.27 -12.64 16.37
C ALA A 389 23.23 -11.94 17.27
N LEU A 390 23.01 -12.44 18.50
CA LEU A 390 22.16 -11.78 19.48
C LEU A 390 22.71 -10.40 19.88
N ALA A 391 24.01 -10.32 20.19
CA ALA A 391 24.65 -9.04 20.51
C ALA A 391 24.53 -8.01 19.37
N MET A 392 24.73 -8.44 18.12
CA MET A 392 24.52 -7.60 16.93
C MET A 392 23.04 -7.19 16.76
N GLY A 393 22.10 -8.10 17.01
CA GLY A 393 20.67 -7.80 16.96
C GLY A 393 20.28 -6.71 17.95
N LYS A 394 20.78 -6.81 19.19
CA LYS A 394 20.60 -5.78 20.23
C LYS A 394 21.23 -4.45 19.81
N GLU A 395 22.46 -4.44 19.31
CA GLU A 395 23.11 -3.23 18.79
C GLU A 395 22.29 -2.55 17.68
N PHE A 396 21.75 -3.33 16.73
CA PHE A 396 20.86 -2.80 15.70
C PHE A 396 19.54 -2.25 16.24
N MET A 397 19.05 -2.80 17.35
CA MET A 397 17.90 -2.28 18.08
C MET A 397 18.23 -0.91 18.66
N ARG A 398 19.32 -0.80 19.45
CA ARG A 398 19.74 0.48 20.06
C ARG A 398 19.97 1.57 19.03
N ASN A 399 20.71 1.27 17.97
CA ASN A 399 20.98 2.23 16.90
C ASN A 399 19.69 2.75 16.24
N ARG A 400 18.65 1.90 16.14
CA ARG A 400 17.36 2.32 15.60
C ARG A 400 16.59 3.17 16.59
N PHE A 401 16.53 2.79 17.86
CA PHE A 401 15.80 3.55 18.88
C PHE A 401 16.48 4.87 19.23
N GLN A 402 17.79 4.98 19.14
CA GLN A 402 18.50 6.28 19.20
C GLN A 402 18.12 7.23 18.05
N ALA A 403 17.69 6.70 16.89
CA ALA A 403 17.30 7.51 15.75
C ALA A 403 15.83 7.97 15.79
N ILE A 404 14.93 7.15 16.35
CA ILE A 404 13.47 7.39 16.35
C ILE A 404 13.07 8.75 16.95
N PRO A 405 13.56 9.17 18.13
CA PRO A 405 13.22 10.47 18.72
C PRO A 405 13.51 11.65 17.79
N GLY A 406 14.60 11.56 17.01
CA GLY A 406 15.05 12.61 16.11
C GLY A 406 14.05 12.94 15.00
N PHE A 407 13.35 11.94 14.46
CA PHE A 407 12.38 12.14 13.38
C PHE A 407 10.92 12.08 13.83
N PHE A 408 10.59 11.29 14.85
CA PHE A 408 9.21 11.05 15.26
C PHE A 408 8.71 11.92 16.44
N LYS A 409 9.62 12.69 17.06
CA LYS A 409 9.33 13.60 18.18
C LYS A 409 8.74 12.89 19.42
N ILE A 410 9.32 11.77 19.81
CA ILE A 410 8.98 11.08 21.07
C ILE A 410 10.04 11.38 22.13
N SER A 411 9.69 11.25 23.41
CA SER A 411 10.67 11.36 24.50
C SER A 411 11.67 10.21 24.44
N ASN A 412 12.88 10.45 24.96
CA ASN A 412 13.88 9.39 25.08
C ASN A 412 13.37 8.26 25.99
N GLU A 413 12.65 8.58 27.06
CA GLU A 413 12.05 7.60 27.96
C GLU A 413 11.11 6.61 27.25
N VAL A 414 10.24 7.11 26.38
CA VAL A 414 9.36 6.27 25.56
C VAL A 414 10.19 5.42 24.60
N SER A 415 11.21 6.00 23.97
CA SER A 415 12.10 5.29 23.05
C SER A 415 12.88 4.18 23.75
N ASP A 416 13.47 4.47 24.91
CA ASP A 416 14.25 3.55 25.74
C ASP A 416 13.37 2.40 26.25
N THR A 417 12.11 2.69 26.58
CA THR A 417 11.12 1.66 26.97
C THR A 417 10.88 0.66 25.83
N TYR A 418 10.64 1.14 24.60
CA TYR A 418 10.49 0.25 23.46
C TYR A 418 11.79 -0.42 23.02
N GLU A 419 12.94 0.23 23.19
CA GLU A 419 14.26 -0.39 22.97
C GLU A 419 14.44 -1.60 23.90
N ALA A 420 14.16 -1.42 25.19
CA ALA A 420 14.24 -2.48 26.20
C ALA A 420 13.29 -3.64 25.88
N LEU A 421 12.03 -3.35 25.51
CA LEU A 421 11.07 -4.37 25.05
C LEU A 421 11.59 -5.11 23.80
N GLY A 422 12.16 -4.38 22.85
CA GLY A 422 12.77 -4.95 21.66
C GLY A 422 13.93 -5.90 21.99
N GLU A 423 14.82 -5.52 22.91
CA GLU A 423 15.90 -6.39 23.37
C GLU A 423 15.39 -7.65 24.06
N GLN A 424 14.41 -7.50 24.97
CA GLN A 424 13.76 -8.63 25.65
C GLN A 424 13.09 -9.56 24.66
N PHE A 425 12.47 -9.03 23.60
CA PHE A 425 11.88 -9.84 22.54
C PHE A 425 12.93 -10.63 21.74
N LEU A 426 14.08 -10.03 21.43
CA LEU A 426 15.18 -10.77 20.78
C LEU A 426 15.72 -11.90 21.67
N GLU A 427 15.84 -11.66 22.99
CA GLU A 427 16.23 -12.69 23.95
C GLU A 427 15.17 -13.80 24.06
N TYR A 428 13.90 -13.43 24.12
CA TYR A 428 12.78 -14.37 24.10
C TYR A 428 12.84 -15.27 22.87
N LEU A 429 12.99 -14.69 21.67
CA LEU A 429 13.13 -15.46 20.44
C LEU A 429 14.35 -16.37 20.50
N PHE A 430 15.50 -15.84 20.94
CA PHE A 430 16.75 -16.59 21.00
C PHE A 430 16.66 -17.81 21.90
N VAL A 431 16.14 -17.64 23.13
CA VAL A 431 16.10 -18.70 24.14
C VAL A 431 14.94 -19.66 23.91
N ASN A 432 13.74 -19.15 23.71
CA ASN A 432 12.50 -19.95 23.76
C ASN A 432 12.08 -20.50 22.39
N GLU A 433 12.35 -19.75 21.31
CA GLU A 433 11.83 -20.09 19.98
C GLU A 433 12.94 -20.64 19.04
N LEU A 434 14.19 -20.23 19.24
CA LEU A 434 15.32 -20.50 18.34
C LEU A 434 16.44 -21.36 18.96
N PHE A 435 16.20 -22.01 20.10
CA PHE A 435 17.13 -22.96 20.73
C PHE A 435 18.55 -22.41 20.95
N SER A 436 18.68 -21.16 21.37
CA SER A 436 19.96 -20.46 21.51
C SER A 436 20.83 -20.46 20.24
N GLY A 437 20.19 -20.63 19.07
CA GLY A 437 20.84 -20.75 17.77
C GLY A 437 21.68 -22.03 17.61
N GLU A 438 21.41 -23.07 18.39
CA GLU A 438 22.07 -24.37 18.34
C GLU A 438 21.06 -25.47 17.98
N ALA A 439 20.32 -25.29 16.89
CA ALA A 439 19.37 -26.28 16.42
C ALA A 439 20.07 -27.62 16.09
N VAL A 440 19.65 -28.69 16.76
CA VAL A 440 20.16 -30.06 16.58
C VAL A 440 19.16 -30.87 15.76
N GLY A 441 19.57 -31.24 14.54
CA GLY A 441 18.77 -32.07 13.64
C GLY A 441 17.76 -31.29 12.79
N VAL A 442 17.15 -32.01 11.85
CA VAL A 442 16.28 -31.43 10.80
C VAL A 442 15.02 -30.78 11.36
N GLU A 443 14.43 -31.36 12.40
CA GLU A 443 13.20 -30.86 13.01
C GLU A 443 13.39 -29.48 13.68
N GLN A 444 14.46 -29.32 14.47
CA GLN A 444 14.77 -28.04 15.11
C GLN A 444 15.17 -26.98 14.07
N GLU A 445 15.91 -27.37 13.02
CA GLU A 445 16.21 -26.46 11.91
C GLU A 445 14.93 -25.95 11.21
N GLU A 446 13.95 -26.81 10.98
CA GLU A 446 12.69 -26.38 10.35
C GLU A 446 11.86 -25.50 11.29
N LYS A 447 11.84 -25.78 12.60
CA LYS A 447 11.22 -24.89 13.58
C LYS A 447 11.86 -23.49 13.57
N CYS A 448 13.18 -23.38 13.50
CA CYS A 448 13.87 -22.09 13.39
C CYS A 448 13.50 -21.33 12.11
N LYS A 449 13.31 -22.04 10.98
CA LYS A 449 12.80 -21.42 9.74
C LYS A 449 11.36 -20.97 9.90
N GLN A 450 10.51 -21.78 10.55
CA GLN A 450 9.12 -21.42 10.80
C GLN A 450 9.03 -20.18 11.69
N VAL A 451 9.80 -20.08 12.77
CA VAL A 451 9.85 -18.88 13.62
C VAL A 451 10.27 -17.64 12.82
N ALA A 452 11.24 -17.76 11.91
CA ALA A 452 11.64 -16.65 11.06
C ALA A 452 10.53 -16.22 10.08
N ARG A 453 9.74 -17.17 9.56
CA ARG A 453 8.53 -16.89 8.76
C ARG A 453 7.46 -16.23 9.63
N ASP A 454 7.20 -16.75 10.82
CA ASP A 454 6.20 -16.19 11.75
C ASP A 454 6.57 -14.77 12.19
N VAL A 455 7.84 -14.46 12.43
CA VAL A 455 8.29 -13.08 12.73
C VAL A 455 8.12 -12.16 11.51
N ALA A 456 8.23 -12.70 10.29
CA ALA A 456 8.03 -11.92 9.07
C ALA A 456 6.53 -11.71 8.76
N ASP A 457 5.73 -12.77 8.82
CA ASP A 457 4.38 -12.81 8.26
C ASP A 457 3.29 -12.84 9.33
N LEU A 458 3.62 -13.12 10.60
CA LEU A 458 2.68 -13.22 11.72
C LEU A 458 3.22 -12.51 12.97
N PHE A 459 4.01 -11.43 12.78
CA PHE A 459 4.66 -10.69 13.85
C PHE A 459 3.75 -10.37 15.05
N PRO A 460 2.53 -9.80 14.90
CA PRO A 460 1.66 -9.51 16.03
C PRO A 460 1.26 -10.74 16.85
N VAL A 461 1.17 -11.93 16.23
CA VAL A 461 0.88 -13.18 16.93
C VAL A 461 2.06 -13.60 17.80
N VAL A 462 3.28 -13.53 17.26
CA VAL A 462 4.52 -13.84 17.99
C VAL A 462 4.75 -12.82 19.10
N TRP A 463 4.51 -11.54 18.82
CA TRP A 463 4.62 -10.43 19.77
C TRP A 463 3.64 -10.60 20.95
N LYS A 464 2.35 -10.89 20.68
CA LYS A 464 1.35 -11.16 21.70
C LYS A 464 1.75 -12.33 22.61
N ARG A 465 2.30 -13.40 22.02
CA ARG A 465 2.81 -14.55 22.80
C ARG A 465 3.95 -14.15 23.73
N PHE A 466 4.91 -13.36 23.23
CA PHE A 466 5.99 -12.80 24.04
C PHE A 466 5.45 -12.01 25.22
N LEU A 467 4.55 -11.04 25.00
CA LEU A 467 3.98 -10.20 26.06
C LEU A 467 3.28 -11.05 27.13
N ILE A 468 2.48 -12.04 26.72
CA ILE A 468 1.78 -12.94 27.65
C ILE A 468 2.76 -13.76 28.50
N GLN A 469 3.80 -14.33 27.88
CA GLN A 469 4.72 -15.24 28.57
C GLN A 469 5.71 -14.52 29.49
N THR A 470 6.09 -13.29 29.16
CA THR A 470 7.02 -12.50 29.98
C THR A 470 6.32 -11.58 30.99
N GLY A 471 5.01 -11.36 30.83
CA GLY A 471 4.26 -10.37 31.60
C GLY A 471 4.60 -8.92 31.23
N ALA A 472 5.32 -8.70 30.13
CA ALA A 472 5.64 -7.37 29.62
C ALA A 472 4.40 -6.68 29.02
N SER A 473 4.45 -5.35 28.95
CA SER A 473 3.42 -4.52 28.33
C SER A 473 4.03 -3.62 27.26
N ASP A 474 3.38 -3.54 26.11
CA ASP A 474 3.68 -2.57 25.04
C ASP A 474 2.74 -1.36 25.07
N VAL A 475 1.92 -1.23 26.10
CA VAL A 475 1.18 0.00 26.43
C VAL A 475 2.14 0.93 27.16
N VAL A 476 2.76 1.84 26.40
CA VAL A 476 3.69 2.85 26.93
C VAL A 476 2.98 4.20 26.97
N GLU A 477 2.76 4.73 28.17
CA GLU A 477 2.16 6.05 28.35
C GLU A 477 3.13 7.15 27.90
N GLN A 478 2.65 8.05 27.04
CA GLN A 478 3.38 9.28 26.70
C GLN A 478 3.00 10.33 27.73
N GLN A 479 3.94 10.70 28.60
CA GLN A 479 3.81 11.87 29.47
C GLN A 479 3.71 13.15 28.64
#